data_AF-A0A922YWU6-F1
#
_entry.id   AF-A0A922YWU6-F1
#
_cell.length_a   1.000
_cell.length_b   1.000
_cell.length_c   1.000
_cell.angle_alpha   90.00
_cell.angle_beta   90.00
_cell.angle_gamma   90.00
#
_symmetry.space_group_name_H-M   'P 1'
#
loop_
_entity.id
_entity.type
_entity.pdbx_description
1 polymer ?
#
loop_
_entity_poly.entity_id
_entity_poly.type
_entity_poly.pdbx_seq_one_letter_code
_entity_poly.pdbx_strand_id
1 'polypeptide(L)' 'MSEGGKSARSDLWGGAGWTGFGLLILAETLRMDRFTSMGAQLYTMPGFVPGMLGGVIVLLGLVLMLRGWR' A
#
# COMPACT_ATOMS: atom_id res chain seq x y z
N MET A 1 12.65 18.33 26.15
CA MET A 1 12.83 17.61 24.87
C MET A 1 11.47 17.54 24.19
N SER A 2 11.34 18.18 23.02
CA SER A 2 10.12 18.24 22.20
C SER A 2 10.17 17.15 21.12
N GLU A 3 10.09 15.88 21.54
CA GLU A 3 10.18 14.74 20.60
C GLU A 3 8.81 14.26 20.11
N GLY A 4 7.77 14.35 20.96
CA GLY A 4 6.43 13.86 20.64
C GLY A 4 5.79 14.51 19.40
N GLY A 5 5.92 15.83 19.24
CA GLY A 5 5.34 16.56 18.11
C GLY A 5 6.04 16.30 16.77
N LYS A 6 7.33 15.97 16.79
CA LYS A 6 8.13 15.70 15.58
C LYS A 6 7.86 14.28 15.04
N SER A 7 7.70 13.32 15.95
CA SER A 7 7.31 11.94 15.62
C SER A 7 5.90 11.87 15.02
N ALA A 8 4.91 12.56 15.61
CA ALA A 8 3.54 12.52 15.11
C ALA A 8 3.41 13.07 13.67
N ARG A 9 4.09 14.18 13.37
CA ARG A 9 4.13 14.73 12.01
C ARG A 9 4.88 13.81 11.04
N SER A 10 5.97 13.18 11.47
CA SER A 10 6.70 12.20 10.66
C SER A 10 5.83 10.99 10.29
N ASP A 11 5.04 10.49 11.23
CA ASP A 11 4.13 9.37 11.00
C ASP A 11 3.02 9.71 10.00
N LEU A 12 2.48 10.92 10.06
CA LEU A 12 1.48 11.41 9.09
C LEU A 12 2.04 11.50 7.66
N TRP A 13 3.18 12.17 7.49
CA TRP A 13 3.78 12.36 6.16
C TRP A 13 4.33 11.05 5.60
N GLY A 14 4.99 10.24 6.43
CA GLY A 14 5.47 8.92 6.05
C GLY A 14 4.30 8.00 5.68
N GLY A 15 3.24 7.97 6.49
CA GLY A 15 2.04 7.20 6.24
C GLY A 15 1.31 7.63 4.95
N ALA A 16 1.21 8.93 4.69
CA ALA A 16 0.62 9.45 3.45
C ALA A 16 1.44 9.03 2.21
N GLY A 17 2.77 9.11 2.29
CA GLY A 17 3.67 8.68 1.22
C GLY A 17 3.53 7.19 0.91
N TRP A 18 3.59 6.34 1.94
CA TRP A 18 3.43 4.89 1.78
C TRP A 18 2.03 4.51 1.29
N THR A 19 0.99 5.17 1.79
CA THR A 19 -0.39 4.96 1.31
C THR A 19 -0.51 5.28 -0.17
N GLY A 20 0.00 6.44 -0.60
CA GLY A 20 0.00 6.84 -2.01
C GLY A 20 0.76 5.84 -2.90
N PHE A 21 1.95 5.40 -2.46
CA PHE A 21 2.73 4.40 -3.18
C PHE A 21 2.01 3.05 -3.28
N GLY A 22 1.41 2.58 -2.19
CA GLY A 22 0.61 1.35 -2.19
C GLY A 22 -0.60 1.43 -3.12
N LEU A 23 -1.28 2.58 -3.17
CA LEU A 23 -2.38 2.82 -4.12
C LEU A 23 -1.92 2.79 -5.58
N LEU A 24 -0.72 3.32 -5.88
CA LEU A 24 -0.13 3.23 -7.22
C LEU A 24 0.15 1.76 -7.60
N ILE A 25 0.72 0.97 -6.68
CA ILE A 25 0.92 -0.47 -6.91
C ILE A 25 -0.43 -1.14 -7.21
N LEU A 26 -1.45 -0.89 -6.39
CA LEU A 26 -2.78 -1.46 -6.61
C LEU A 26 -3.35 -1.06 -7.98
N ALA A 27 -3.26 0.21 -8.36
CA ALA A 27 -3.72 0.69 -9.66
C ALA A 27 -3.02 -0.04 -10.81
N GLU A 28 -1.70 -0.23 -10.75
CA GLU A 28 -0.94 -0.96 -11.75
C GLU A 28 -1.28 -2.46 -11.75
N THR A 29 -1.48 -3.07 -10.59
CA THR A 29 -1.86 -4.50 -10.51
C THR A 29 -3.22 -4.78 -11.14
N LEU A 30 -4.16 -3.83 -11.05
CA LEU A 30 -5.48 -3.94 -11.67
C LEU A 30 -5.42 -3.77 -13.20
N ARG A 31 -4.37 -3.14 -13.72
CA ARG A 31 -4.12 -2.98 -15.17
C ARG A 31 -3.42 -4.19 -15.78
N MET A 32 -2.87 -5.09 -14.97
CA MET A 32 -2.17 -6.27 -15.46
C MET A 32 -3.15 -7.29 -16.04
N ASP A 33 -2.75 -7.88 -17.17
CA ASP A 33 -3.48 -8.98 -17.78
C ASP A 33 -3.53 -10.19 -16.84
N ARG A 34 -4.72 -10.78 -16.73
CA ARG A 34 -4.94 -11.98 -15.92
C ARG A 34 -4.51 -13.27 -16.61
N PHE A 35 -4.30 -13.23 -17.93
CA PHE A 35 -3.95 -14.38 -18.78
C PHE A 35 -4.83 -15.63 -18.57
N THR A 36 -6.12 -15.43 -18.27
CA THR A 36 -7.07 -16.54 -18.05
C THR A 36 -7.25 -17.42 -19.28
N SER A 37 -7.07 -16.86 -20.49
CA SER A 37 -7.07 -17.60 -21.76
C SER A 37 -5.88 -18.57 -21.90
N MET A 38 -4.80 -18.37 -21.14
CA MET A 38 -3.64 -19.25 -21.08
C MET A 38 -3.70 -20.24 -19.91
N GLY A 39 -4.84 -20.33 -19.23
CA GLY A 39 -5.04 -21.20 -18.06
C GLY A 39 -4.50 -20.64 -16.74
N ALA A 40 -4.16 -19.35 -16.68
CA ALA A 40 -3.75 -18.73 -15.43
C ALA A 40 -4.89 -18.75 -14.38
N GLN A 41 -4.54 -19.11 -13.16
CA GLN A 41 -5.42 -19.15 -12.00
C GLN A 41 -5.14 -17.95 -11.08
N LEU A 42 -5.98 -17.74 -10.06
CA LEU A 42 -5.89 -16.58 -9.17
C LEU A 42 -4.50 -16.39 -8.55
N TYR A 43 -3.84 -17.47 -8.14
CA TYR A 43 -2.52 -17.41 -7.50
C TYR A 43 -1.35 -17.37 -8.48
N THR A 44 -1.61 -17.55 -9.77
CA THR A 44 -0.60 -17.49 -10.83
C THR A 44 -0.75 -16.26 -11.72
N MET A 45 -1.79 -15.45 -11.53
CA MET A 45 -1.94 -14.20 -12.26
C MET A 45 -0.88 -13.17 -11.80
N PRO A 46 -0.26 -12.41 -12.71
CA PRO A 46 0.81 -11.47 -12.39
C PRO A 46 0.45 -10.43 -11.32
N GLY A 47 -0.81 -9.95 -11.32
CA GLY A 47 -1.29 -8.92 -10.40
C GLY A 47 -1.51 -9.38 -8.96
N PHE A 48 -1.51 -10.69 -8.66
CA PHE A 48 -1.90 -11.21 -7.35
C PHE A 48 -0.94 -10.79 -6.23
N VAL A 49 0.34 -11.16 -6.36
CA VAL A 49 1.37 -10.87 -5.36
C VAL A 49 1.58 -9.36 -5.19
N PRO A 50 1.80 -8.56 -6.25
CA PRO A 50 1.96 -7.12 -6.09
C PRO A 50 0.67 -6.46 -5.56
N GLY A 51 -0.52 -6.97 -5.89
CA GLY A 51 -1.79 -6.47 -5.36
C GLY A 51 -1.90 -6.69 -3.85
N MET A 52 -1.52 -7.88 -3.38
CA MET A 52 -1.46 -8.20 -1.95
C MET A 52 -0.45 -7.30 -1.21
N LEU A 53 0.76 -7.14 -1.75
CA LEU A 53 1.79 -6.27 -1.16
C LEU A 53 1.35 -4.81 -1.15
N GLY A 54 0.78 -4.31 -2.24
CA GLY A 54 0.21 -2.97 -2.33
C GLY A 54 -0.88 -2.73 -1.28
N GLY A 55 -1.78 -3.71 -1.09
CA GLY A 55 -2.82 -3.66 -0.06
C GLY A 55 -2.25 -3.59 1.36
N VAL A 56 -1.23 -4.39 1.68
CA VAL A 56 -0.55 -4.34 2.98
C VAL A 56 0.15 -2.99 3.19
N ILE A 57 0.81 -2.45 2.16
CA ILE A 57 1.47 -1.14 2.24
C ILE A 57 0.43 -0.03 2.50
N VAL A 58 -0.71 -0.05 1.80
CA VAL A 58 -1.81 0.90 2.05
C VAL A 58 -2.29 0.79 3.49
N LEU A 59 -2.56 -0.43 3.97
CA LEU A 59 -3.03 -0.65 5.34
C LEU A 59 -2.05 -0.09 6.38
N LEU A 60 -0.76 -0.41 6.26
CA LEU A 60 0.27 0.07 7.18
C LEU A 60 0.44 1.60 7.10
N GLY A 61 0.39 2.17 5.89
CA GLY A 61 0.42 3.62 5.69
C GLY A 61 -0.74 4.32 6.40
N LEU A 62 -1.96 3.78 6.30
CA LEU A 62 -3.13 4.28 7.01
C LEU A 62 -2.99 4.14 8.53
N VAL A 63 -2.42 3.05 9.02
CA VAL A 63 -2.14 2.87 10.47
C VAL A 63 -1.15 3.93 10.98
N LEU A 64 -0.10 4.24 10.21
CA LEU A 64 0.83 5.32 10.55
C LEU A 64 0.14 6.68 10.58
N MET A 65 -0.73 6.96 9.60
CA MET A 65 -1.51 8.20 9.57
C MET A 65 -2.46 8.31 10.77
N LEU A 66 -3.18 7.24 11.10
CA LEU A 66 -4.05 7.18 12.28
C LEU A 66 -3.26 7.36 13.59
N ARG A 67 -2.05 6.80 13.66
CA ARG A 67 -1.16 6.96 14.81
C ARG A 67 -0.68 8.41 14.94
N GLY A 68 -0.26 9.03 13.86
CA GLY A 68 0.24 10.41 13.87
C GLY A 68 -0.86 11.48 14.01
N TRP A 69 -2.14 11.11 13.81
CA TRP A 69 -3.30 11.97 14.06
C TRP A 69 -3.64 12.06 15.56
N ARG A 70 -3.47 10.96 16.30
CA ARG A 70 -3.74 10.90 17.75
C ARG A 70 -2.63 11.55 18.57
#